data_AF-A0A1S8CEG8-F1
#
_entry.id   AF-A0A1S8CEG8-F1
#
_cell.length_a   1.000
_cell.length_b   1.000
_cell.length_c   1.000
_cell.angle_alpha   90.00
_cell.angle_beta   90.00
_cell.angle_gamma   90.00
#
_symmetry.space_group_name_H-M   'P 1'
#
loop_
_entity.id
_entity.type
_entity.pdbx_description
1 polymer ?
#
loop_
_entity_poly.entity_id
_entity_poly.type
_entity_poly.pdbx_seq_one_letter_code
_entity_poly.pdbx_strand_id
1 'polypeptide(L)'
;MSDKVKIIGTDFMFEGTPVILGEPKLEEGEFSTDPSWWRVKKVSDKYVFSCLSGRLQGGEMTTEITKEEYDQLVCGELTADAVCLKYNIG
;
A
#
# COMPACT_ATOMS: atom_id res chain seq x y z
N MET A 1 -38.78 36.31 -25.42
CA MET A 1 -39.49 35.06 -25.76
C MET A 1 -38.45 33.99 -26.02
N SER A 2 -38.48 32.98 -25.14
CA SER A 2 -37.95 31.63 -25.33
C SER A 2 -36.44 31.42 -25.18
N ASP A 3 -36.08 31.31 -23.92
CA ASP A 3 -35.11 30.35 -23.37
C ASP A 3 -35.16 28.99 -24.09
N LYS A 4 -33.99 28.48 -24.46
CA LYS A 4 -33.77 27.05 -24.73
C LYS A 4 -32.61 26.56 -23.89
N VAL A 5 -32.96 25.95 -22.76
CA VAL A 5 -32.10 25.15 -21.88
C VAL A 5 -31.67 23.88 -22.61
N LYS A 6 -30.38 23.54 -22.54
CA LYS A 6 -29.91 22.14 -22.45
C LYS A 6 -28.77 22.08 -21.43
N ILE A 7 -29.17 21.94 -20.18
CA ILE A 7 -28.34 21.36 -19.12
C ILE A 7 -28.19 19.88 -19.51
N ILE A 8 -27.01 19.50 -19.99
CA ILE A 8 -26.44 18.18 -19.71
C ILE A 8 -24.96 18.37 -19.37
N GLY A 9 -24.69 19.26 -18.42
CA GLY A 9 -23.64 18.96 -17.46
C GLY A 9 -24.15 17.75 -16.69
N THR A 10 -23.86 16.55 -17.21
CA THR A 10 -23.99 15.33 -16.42
C THR A 10 -22.94 15.45 -15.35
N ASP A 11 -23.36 16.09 -14.26
CA ASP A 11 -23.05 15.69 -12.91
C ASP A 11 -23.10 14.17 -12.85
N PHE A 12 -21.94 13.56 -13.09
CA PHE A 12 -21.64 12.24 -12.60
C PHE A 12 -20.55 12.47 -11.56
N MET A 13 -21.00 13.02 -10.42
CA MET A 13 -20.33 12.80 -9.14
C MET A 13 -20.48 11.32 -8.81
N PHE A 14 -19.54 10.53 -9.31
CA PHE A 14 -18.96 9.49 -8.48
C PHE A 14 -17.60 10.05 -8.10
N GLU A 15 -17.20 9.97 -6.83
CA GLU A 15 -15.90 10.40 -6.28
C GLU A 15 -14.73 9.58 -6.86
N GLY A 16 -14.65 9.49 -8.19
CA GLY A 16 -13.56 8.91 -8.93
C GLY A 16 -12.53 10.00 -9.14
N THR A 17 -11.61 10.11 -8.19
CA THR A 17 -10.28 10.59 -8.50
C THR A 17 -9.80 9.91 -9.78
N PRO A 18 -9.09 10.61 -10.68
CA PRO A 18 -8.42 9.93 -11.76
C PRO A 18 -7.55 8.85 -11.12
N VAL A 19 -7.90 7.58 -11.34
CA VAL A 19 -7.00 6.46 -11.09
C VAL A 19 -5.88 6.60 -12.11
N ILE A 20 -4.99 7.55 -11.85
CA ILE A 20 -3.61 7.44 -12.24
C ILE A 20 -3.25 6.04 -11.72
N LEU A 21 -2.89 5.12 -12.62
CA LEU A 21 -2.09 3.95 -12.25
C LEU A 21 -0.76 4.53 -11.75
N GLY A 22 -0.81 5.15 -10.58
CA GLY A 22 0.31 5.77 -9.93
C GLY A 22 1.18 4.59 -9.54
N GLU A 23 2.39 4.59 -10.06
CA GLU A 23 3.49 3.83 -9.49
C GLU A 23 3.29 3.83 -7.97
N PRO A 24 3.24 2.65 -7.32
CA PRO A 24 2.83 2.53 -5.93
C PRO A 24 3.68 3.49 -5.09
N LYS A 25 3.06 4.63 -4.77
CA LYS A 25 3.74 5.76 -4.17
C LYS A 25 3.72 5.45 -2.69
N LEU A 26 4.89 5.11 -2.16
CA LEU A 26 5.08 4.97 -0.73
C LEU A 26 4.60 6.28 -0.07
N GLU A 27 3.67 6.17 0.87
CA GLU A 27 3.25 7.29 1.69
C GLU A 27 4.42 7.77 2.57
N GLU A 28 4.32 8.97 3.12
CA GLU A 28 5.39 9.55 3.95
C GLU A 28 5.64 8.67 5.18
N GLY A 29 6.80 8.02 5.23
CA GLY A 29 7.17 7.06 6.29
C GLY A 29 6.96 5.57 5.95
N GLU A 30 6.56 5.27 4.71
CA GLU A 30 6.56 3.91 4.17
C GLU A 30 7.87 3.64 3.42
N PHE A 31 8.44 2.44 3.64
CA PHE A 31 9.60 1.96 2.90
C PHE A 31 9.25 0.64 2.23
N SER A 32 9.64 0.48 0.97
CA SER A 32 9.60 -0.81 0.29
C SER A 32 10.64 -0.83 -0.81
N THR A 33 11.30 -1.97 -1.01
CA THR A 33 12.11 -2.19 -2.21
C THR A 33 11.24 -2.58 -3.40
N ASP A 34 10.12 -3.25 -3.14
CA ASP A 34 9.21 -3.77 -4.16
C ASP A 34 7.77 -3.43 -3.80
N PRO A 35 7.35 -2.21 -4.13
CA PRO A 35 6.05 -1.68 -3.72
C PRO A 35 4.86 -2.38 -4.41
N SER A 36 5.13 -3.31 -5.34
CA SER A 36 4.12 -4.17 -5.96
C SER A 36 3.60 -5.30 -5.06
N TRP A 37 4.33 -5.68 -4.00
CA TRP A 37 3.93 -6.83 -3.17
C TRP A 37 4.26 -6.71 -1.68
N TRP A 38 5.07 -5.74 -1.25
CA TRP A 38 5.26 -5.50 0.18
C TRP A 38 5.51 -4.02 0.48
N ARG A 39 5.38 -3.65 1.76
CA ARG A 39 5.76 -2.36 2.32
C ARG A 39 5.95 -2.47 3.82
N VAL A 40 6.82 -1.66 4.39
CA VAL A 40 6.92 -1.43 5.83
C VAL A 40 6.55 0.00 6.14
N LYS A 41 5.89 0.20 7.28
CA LYS A 41 5.58 1.53 7.77
C LYS A 41 5.76 1.61 9.27
N LYS A 42 6.19 2.76 9.76
CA LYS A 42 6.22 3.04 11.20
C LYS A 42 4.93 3.74 11.59
N VAL A 43 4.13 3.10 12.45
CA VAL A 43 2.88 3.68 12.98
C VAL A 43 3.08 3.98 14.47
N SER A 44 3.18 5.27 14.80
CA SER A 44 3.53 5.77 16.14
C SER A 44 4.88 5.22 16.65
N ASP A 45 4.85 4.09 17.37
CA ASP A 45 6.02 3.43 17.96
C ASP A 45 6.17 1.96 17.51
N LYS A 46 5.26 1.49 16.65
CA LYS A 46 5.24 0.13 16.13
C LYS A 46 5.68 0.12 14.67
N TYR A 47 6.40 -0.92 14.29
CA TYR A 47 6.81 -1.14 12.91
C TYR A 47 5.90 -2.20 12.33
N VAL A 48 5.22 -1.86 11.25
CA VAL A 48 4.23 -2.73 10.62
C VAL A 48 4.75 -3.10 9.24
N PHE A 49 4.96 -4.40 9.03
CA PHE A 49 5.25 -4.99 7.74
C PHE A 49 3.95 -5.44 7.11
N SER A 50 3.70 -5.03 5.87
CA SER A 50 2.54 -5.40 5.08
C SER A 50 3.02 -6.09 3.81
N CYS A 51 2.53 -7.28 3.51
CA CYS A 51 2.83 -7.98 2.28
C CYS A 51 1.57 -8.57 1.65
N LEU A 52 1.58 -8.69 0.34
CA LEU A 52 0.54 -9.37 -0.42
C LEU A 52 0.85 -10.86 -0.42
N SER A 53 0.00 -11.64 0.25
CA SER A 53 0.08 -13.10 0.23
C SER A 53 -0.67 -13.66 -0.96
N GLY A 54 0.04 -14.45 -1.78
CA GLY A 54 -0.57 -15.22 -2.86
C GLY A 54 -1.48 -16.34 -2.35
N ARG A 55 -1.26 -16.90 -1.14
CA ARG A 55 -2.15 -17.97 -0.62
C ARG A 55 -3.53 -17.47 -0.25
N LEU A 56 -3.69 -16.19 0.09
CA LEU A 56 -4.97 -15.60 0.43
C LEU A 56 -5.71 -14.95 -0.75
N GLN A 57 -5.46 -15.39 -2.00
CA GLN A 57 -6.03 -14.76 -3.20
C GLN A 57 -5.67 -13.25 -3.31
N GLY A 58 -4.46 -12.87 -2.93
CA GLY A 58 -4.02 -11.47 -2.96
C GLY A 58 -4.46 -10.66 -1.73
N GLY A 59 -4.77 -11.32 -0.61
CA GLY A 59 -4.99 -10.66 0.66
C GLY A 59 -3.72 -9.97 1.16
N GLU A 60 -3.85 -8.71 1.58
CA GLU A 60 -2.80 -8.00 2.30
C GLU A 60 -2.71 -8.55 3.73
N MET A 61 -1.55 -9.08 4.08
CA MET A 61 -1.18 -9.53 5.42
C MET A 61 -0.33 -8.45 6.06
N THR A 62 -0.73 -7.99 7.25
CA THR A 62 0.06 -7.06 8.05
C THR A 62 0.53 -7.74 9.32
N THR A 63 1.83 -7.70 9.59
CA THR A 63 2.42 -8.14 10.87
C THR A 63 3.17 -7.00 11.53
N GLU A 64 3.23 -7.01 12.86
CA GLU A 64 4.12 -6.14 13.61
C GLU A 64 5.53 -6.76 13.62
N ILE A 65 6.52 -5.97 13.23
CA ILE A 65 7.94 -6.32 13.27
C ILE A 65 8.66 -5.48 14.33
N THR A 66 9.84 -5.92 14.74
CA THR A 66 10.69 -5.14 15.63
C THR A 66 11.38 -3.99 14.89
N LYS A 67 11.88 -3.01 15.66
CA LYS A 67 12.68 -1.91 15.11
C LYS A 67 13.92 -2.41 14.36
N GLU A 68 14.59 -3.43 14.91
CA GLU A 68 15.79 -4.00 14.31
C GLU A 68 15.46 -4.60 12.93
N GLU A 69 14.36 -5.35 12.82
CA GLU A 69 13.93 -5.91 11.52
C GLU A 69 13.53 -4.82 10.52
N TYR A 70 12.88 -3.75 10.99
CA TYR A 70 12.61 -2.60 10.14
C TYR A 70 13.89 -1.97 9.62
N ASP A 71 14.87 -1.74 10.49
CA ASP A 71 16.17 -1.17 10.11
C ASP A 71 16.90 -2.07 9.11
N GLN A 72 16.89 -3.38 9.34
CA GLN A 72 17.46 -4.36 8.42
C GLN A 72 16.73 -4.40 7.06
N LEU A 73 15.41 -4.23 7.02
CA LEU A 73 14.64 -4.12 5.77
C LEU A 73 14.98 -2.83 5.02
N VAL A 74 15.12 -1.72 5.75
CA VAL A 74 15.48 -0.41 5.19
C VAL A 74 16.93 -0.40 4.68
N CYS A 75 17.85 -1.03 5.40
CA CYS A 75 19.25 -1.21 5.02
C CYS A 75 19.44 -2.28 3.94
N GLY A 76 18.44 -3.11 3.66
CA GLY A 76 18.52 -4.22 2.71
C GLY A 76 19.29 -5.44 3.21
N GLU A 77 19.57 -5.53 4.52
CA GLU A 77 20.17 -6.70 5.16
C GLU A 77 19.17 -7.84 5.34
N LEU A 78 17.88 -7.52 5.50
CA LEU A 78 16.78 -8.47 5.62
C LEU A 78 15.81 -8.30 4.45
N THR A 79 15.38 -9.41 3.85
CA THR A 79 14.41 -9.40 2.74
C THR A 79 12.99 -9.61 3.25
N ALA A 80 12.01 -9.08 2.52
CA ALA A 80 10.59 -9.29 2.80
C ALA A 80 10.21 -10.78 2.86
N ASP A 81 10.82 -11.62 2.02
CA ASP A 81 10.63 -13.08 2.04
C ASP A 81 11.12 -13.70 3.37
N ALA A 82 12.27 -13.28 3.87
CA ALA A 82 12.79 -13.74 5.16
C ALA A 82 11.88 -13.33 6.32
N VAL A 83 11.28 -12.13 6.27
CA VAL A 83 10.25 -11.70 7.23
C VAL A 83 9.01 -12.58 7.11
N CYS A 84 8.50 -12.81 5.90
CA CYS A 84 7.35 -13.70 5.69
C CYS A 84 7.62 -15.11 6.25
N LEU A 85 8.80 -15.68 6.00
CA LEU A 85 9.19 -16.99 6.54
C LEU A 85 9.23 -16.99 8.08
N LYS A 86 9.82 -15.96 8.68
CA LYS A 86 9.95 -15.81 10.13
C LYS A 86 8.59 -15.68 10.82
N TYR A 87 7.69 -14.91 10.23
CA TYR A 87 6.34 -14.66 10.75
C TYR A 87 5.30 -15.67 10.24
N ASN A 88 5.73 -16.67 9.46
CA ASN A 88 4.86 -17.66 8.82
C ASN A 88 3.73 -17.04 7.98
N ILE A 89 4.02 -15.90 7.35
CA ILE A 89 3.11 -15.23 6.42
C ILE A 89 3.18 -16.00 5.10
N GLY A 90 2.08 -16.69 4.78
CA GLY A 90 1.97 -17.58 3.63
C GLY A 90 0.89 -17.10 2.69
#